data_AF-A0A0B4G620-F1
#
_entry.id   AF-A0A0B4G620-F1
#
_cell.length_a   1.000
_cell.length_b   1.000
_cell.length_c   1.000
_cell.angle_alpha   90.00
_cell.angle_beta   90.00
_cell.angle_gamma   90.00
#
_symmetry.space_group_name_H-M   'P 1'
#
loop_
_entity.id
_entity.type
_entity.pdbx_description
1 polymer ?
#
loop_
_entity_poly.entity_id
_entity_poly.type
_entity_poly.pdbx_seq_one_letter_code
_entity_poly.pdbx_strand_id
1 'polypeptide(L)'
;MCQRTRWNGVTRALIRSVITCWGSQYNSFFSVLRSRDPARDWSIRKDVRDELRSQDCPVLLPEAIRIIKDNSFWLKLETAVAVLKPVNEFRHASEADGVGIAYVVNRWLQVKRKWAEMREADQFPDIPWDDIDAIFKARLDKQTYDMHWIADALRPDTTGSNSKLPPSVFARVQEYFRKQLKDENEYHRALS
;
A
#
# COMPACT_ATOMS: atom_id res chain seq x y z
N MET A 1 18.02 -18.96 11.77
CA MET A 1 17.05 -19.77 12.54
C MET A 1 15.92 -18.84 12.97
N CYS A 2 14.66 -19.12 12.66
CA CYS A 2 13.52 -18.26 13.02
C CYS A 2 12.95 -18.71 14.37
N GLN A 3 12.95 -17.83 15.38
CA GLN A 3 12.34 -18.12 16.68
C GLN A 3 10.83 -18.36 16.52
N ARG A 4 10.34 -19.44 17.12
CA ARG A 4 8.93 -19.87 17.06
C ARG A 4 8.36 -19.91 18.47
N THR A 5 7.10 -19.51 18.61
CA THR A 5 6.32 -19.60 19.85
C THR A 5 5.02 -20.35 19.59
N ARG A 6 4.51 -21.07 20.59
CA ARG A 6 3.24 -21.79 20.49
C ARG A 6 2.14 -20.96 21.16
N TRP A 7 1.12 -20.60 20.40
CA TRP A 7 -0.01 -19.79 20.86
C TRP A 7 -1.32 -20.39 20.34
N ASN A 8 -2.29 -20.63 21.23
CA ASN A 8 -3.56 -21.33 20.94
C ASN A 8 -3.37 -22.64 20.17
N GLY A 9 -2.42 -23.47 20.61
CA GLY A 9 -2.13 -24.78 19.99
C GLY A 9 -1.31 -24.72 18.70
N VAL A 10 -1.16 -23.56 18.07
CA VAL A 10 -0.46 -23.38 16.78
C VAL A 10 0.94 -22.81 16.98
N THR A 11 1.93 -23.40 16.30
CA THR A 11 3.30 -22.88 16.27
C THR A 11 3.39 -21.69 15.30
N ARG A 12 3.76 -20.52 15.80
CA ARG A 12 3.92 -19.28 15.03
C ARG A 12 5.38 -18.83 15.04
N ALA A 13 5.87 -18.40 13.88
CA ALA A 13 7.13 -17.68 13.76
C ALA A 13 6.97 -16.26 14.32
N LEU A 14 7.93 -15.77 15.11
CA LEU A 14 7.92 -14.39 15.61
C LEU A 14 8.11 -13.39 14.46
N ILE A 15 9.01 -13.69 13.52
CA ILE A 15 9.23 -12.89 12.30
C ILE A 15 9.45 -13.84 11.13
N ARG A 16 8.64 -13.72 10.06
CA ARG A 16 8.86 -14.47 8.81
C ARG A 16 9.85 -13.72 7.91
N SER A 17 10.67 -14.45 7.16
CA SER A 17 11.46 -13.89 6.06
C SER A 17 10.52 -13.33 5.00
N VAL A 18 10.81 -12.14 4.47
CA VAL A 18 9.96 -11.47 3.50
C VAL A 18 10.73 -11.23 2.19
N ILE A 19 10.11 -11.59 1.07
CA ILE A 19 10.63 -11.38 -0.28
C ILE A 19 10.58 -9.88 -0.62
N THR A 20 11.63 -9.29 -1.17
CA THR A 20 11.72 -7.84 -1.45
C THR A 20 11.01 -7.39 -2.74
N CYS A 21 9.72 -7.71 -2.91
CA CYS A 21 8.90 -7.20 -4.02
C CYS A 21 7.89 -6.13 -3.56
N TRP A 22 7.34 -5.32 -4.49
CA TRP A 22 6.32 -4.30 -4.18
C TRP A 22 5.19 -4.88 -3.33
N GLY A 23 4.76 -4.27 -2.22
CA GLY A 23 3.73 -4.84 -1.33
C GLY A 23 4.24 -5.86 -0.30
N SER A 24 5.51 -6.24 -0.35
CA SER A 24 6.11 -7.07 0.69
C SER A 24 6.21 -6.36 2.03
N GLN A 25 6.39 -5.02 2.02
CA GLN A 25 6.43 -4.19 3.22
C GLN A 25 5.15 -4.30 4.03
N TYR A 26 3.98 -4.31 3.38
CA TYR A 26 2.70 -4.56 4.04
C TYR A 26 2.70 -5.92 4.73
N ASN A 27 3.09 -6.98 4.01
CA ASN A 27 3.12 -8.33 4.55
C ASN A 27 4.14 -8.49 5.71
N SER A 28 5.28 -7.81 5.64
CA SER A 28 6.25 -7.72 6.76
C SER A 28 5.59 -7.12 7.99
N PHE A 29 5.04 -5.92 7.86
CA PHE A 29 4.44 -5.18 8.97
C PHE A 29 3.24 -5.93 9.54
N PHE A 30 2.40 -6.48 8.67
CA PHE A 30 1.25 -7.27 9.08
C PHE A 30 1.66 -8.58 9.77
N SER A 31 2.73 -9.23 9.34
CA SER A 31 3.27 -10.41 10.03
C SER A 31 3.75 -10.06 11.43
N VAL A 32 4.46 -8.94 11.59
CA VAL A 32 4.90 -8.46 12.91
C VAL A 32 3.70 -8.13 13.77
N LEU A 33 2.71 -7.39 13.23
CA LEU A 33 1.49 -7.03 13.94
C LEU A 33 0.72 -8.26 14.44
N ARG A 34 0.59 -9.30 13.60
CA ARG A 34 -0.03 -10.59 13.98
C ARG A 34 0.71 -11.36 15.07
N SER A 35 1.96 -11.01 15.33
CA SER A 35 2.78 -11.61 16.38
C SER A 35 2.72 -10.84 17.70
N ARG A 36 1.98 -9.71 17.78
CA ARG A 36 1.91 -8.84 18.97
C ARG A 36 1.66 -9.60 20.27
N ASP A 37 0.54 -10.28 20.38
CA ASP A 37 0.16 -10.93 21.63
C ASP A 37 1.11 -12.12 21.95
N PRO A 38 1.45 -12.99 20.99
CA PRO A 38 2.48 -14.01 21.21
C PRO A 38 3.86 -13.45 21.62
N ALA A 39 4.26 -12.29 21.08
CA ALA A 39 5.52 -11.63 21.43
C ALA A 39 5.47 -11.02 22.84
N ARG A 40 4.33 -10.42 23.21
CA ARG A 40 4.09 -9.92 24.57
C ARG A 40 4.13 -11.05 25.59
N ASP A 41 3.43 -12.16 25.32
CA ASP A 41 3.45 -13.37 26.14
C ASP A 41 4.88 -13.92 26.27
N TRP A 42 5.60 -14.01 25.15
CA TRP A 42 6.99 -14.44 25.13
C TRP A 42 7.89 -13.56 26.02
N SER A 43 7.70 -12.24 25.99
CA SER A 43 8.54 -11.26 26.71
C SER A 43 8.43 -11.33 28.25
N ILE A 44 7.41 -12.01 28.78
CA ILE A 44 7.19 -12.14 30.23
C ILE A 44 7.50 -13.55 30.76
N ARG A 45 7.87 -14.50 29.89
CA ARG A 45 8.19 -15.87 30.30
C ARG A 45 9.41 -15.90 31.21
N LYS A 46 9.46 -16.91 32.09
CA LYS A 46 10.52 -17.04 33.10
C LYS A 46 11.90 -17.20 32.46
N ASP A 47 12.03 -18.09 31.48
CA ASP A 47 13.26 -18.33 30.72
C ASP A 47 13.83 -17.04 30.12
N VAL A 48 12.98 -16.22 29.49
CA VAL A 48 13.38 -14.94 28.88
C VAL A 48 13.82 -13.92 29.93
N ARG A 49 13.15 -13.87 31.09
CA ARG A 49 13.55 -12.98 32.20
C ARG A 49 14.84 -13.41 32.87
N ASP A 50 15.10 -14.71 32.93
CA ASP A 50 16.32 -15.27 33.50
C ASP A 50 17.50 -15.02 32.54
N GLU A 51 17.29 -15.17 31.21
CA GLU A 51 18.26 -14.82 30.16
C GLU A 51 18.60 -13.32 30.18
N LEU A 52 17.60 -12.44 30.36
CA LEU A 52 17.81 -11.00 30.51
C LEU A 52 18.71 -10.61 31.69
N ARG A 53 18.75 -11.42 32.75
CA ARG A 53 19.58 -11.20 33.95
C ARG A 53 20.92 -11.91 33.87
N SER A 54 21.12 -12.74 32.86
CA SER A 54 22.37 -13.49 32.69
C SER A 54 23.52 -12.58 32.24
N GLN A 55 24.75 -12.94 32.60
CA GLN A 55 25.95 -12.23 32.14
C GLN A 55 26.15 -12.36 30.62
N ASP A 56 25.60 -13.41 30.00
CA ASP A 56 25.66 -13.70 28.57
C ASP A 56 24.42 -13.21 27.81
N CYS A 57 23.68 -12.24 28.36
CA CYS A 57 22.46 -11.73 27.74
C CYS A 57 22.74 -11.21 26.32
N PRO A 58 22.04 -11.70 25.28
CA PRO A 58 22.23 -11.22 23.92
C PRO A 58 21.95 -9.72 23.82
N VAL A 59 22.85 -8.97 23.18
CA VAL A 59 22.78 -7.49 23.08
C VAL A 59 21.43 -6.98 22.58
N LEU A 60 20.76 -7.72 21.68
CA LEU A 60 19.48 -7.32 21.10
C LEU A 60 18.26 -7.69 21.96
N LEU A 61 18.39 -8.58 22.94
CA LEU A 61 17.27 -9.08 23.73
C LEU A 61 16.61 -7.97 24.58
N PRO A 62 17.36 -7.12 25.30
CA PRO A 62 16.76 -6.00 26.05
C PRO A 62 15.98 -5.04 25.15
N GLU A 63 16.55 -4.72 23.98
CA GLU A 63 15.94 -3.78 23.03
C GLU A 63 14.68 -4.36 22.36
N ALA A 64 14.72 -5.63 21.97
CA ALA A 64 13.55 -6.32 21.44
C ALA A 64 12.39 -6.33 22.47
N ILE A 65 12.69 -6.59 23.75
CA ILE A 65 11.69 -6.58 24.82
C ILE A 65 11.17 -5.16 25.07
N ARG A 66 12.03 -4.14 25.00
CA ARG A 66 11.64 -2.73 25.09
C ARG A 66 10.61 -2.38 24.01
N ILE A 67 10.88 -2.75 22.75
CA ILE A 67 9.97 -2.52 21.62
C ILE A 67 8.66 -3.31 21.77
N ILE A 68 8.73 -4.59 22.15
CA ILE A 68 7.54 -5.44 22.33
C ILE A 68 6.60 -4.87 23.40
N LYS A 69 7.15 -4.25 24.44
CA LYS A 69 6.37 -3.62 25.52
C LYS A 69 5.89 -2.20 25.19
N ASP A 70 6.44 -1.58 24.16
CA ASP A 70 6.08 -0.22 23.77
C ASP A 70 4.72 -0.21 23.04
N ASN A 71 3.69 0.36 23.68
CA ASN A 71 2.38 0.53 23.06
C ASN A 71 2.39 1.50 21.87
N SER A 72 3.26 2.52 21.88
CA SER A 72 3.38 3.47 20.77
C SER A 72 3.88 2.79 19.51
N PHE A 73 4.84 1.87 19.65
CA PHE A 73 5.31 1.05 18.53
C PHE A 73 4.17 0.28 17.87
N TRP A 74 3.35 -0.42 18.66
CA TRP A 74 2.24 -1.22 18.12
C TRP A 74 1.17 -0.35 17.47
N LEU A 75 0.82 0.79 18.07
CA LEU A 75 -0.15 1.72 17.49
C LEU A 75 0.34 2.27 16.15
N LYS A 76 1.61 2.69 16.08
CA LYS A 76 2.23 3.15 14.83
C LYS A 76 2.26 2.04 13.77
N LEU A 77 2.52 0.80 14.18
CA LEU A 77 2.49 -0.36 13.29
C LEU A 77 1.08 -0.65 12.75
N GLU A 78 0.04 -0.55 13.60
CA GLU A 78 -1.36 -0.66 13.19
C GLU A 78 -1.74 0.41 12.17
N THR A 79 -1.39 1.67 12.46
CA THR A 79 -1.58 2.79 11.53
C THR A 79 -0.87 2.52 10.20
N ALA A 80 0.40 2.13 10.21
CA ALA A 80 1.16 1.85 8.99
C ALA A 80 0.52 0.71 8.18
N VAL A 81 0.08 -0.37 8.83
CA VAL A 81 -0.64 -1.48 8.18
C VAL A 81 -1.95 -0.99 7.58
N ALA A 82 -2.73 -0.19 8.30
CA ALA A 82 -4.02 0.32 7.81
C ALA A 82 -3.84 1.22 6.57
N VAL A 83 -2.88 2.15 6.61
CA VAL A 83 -2.58 3.06 5.49
C VAL A 83 -2.03 2.31 4.27
N LEU A 84 -1.21 1.26 4.47
CA LEU A 84 -0.65 0.47 3.36
C LEU A 84 -1.62 -0.57 2.79
N LYS A 85 -2.68 -0.94 3.52
CA LYS A 85 -3.62 -1.99 3.13
C LYS A 85 -4.25 -1.76 1.75
N PRO A 86 -4.77 -0.57 1.39
CA PRO A 86 -5.32 -0.33 0.06
C PRO A 86 -4.29 -0.63 -1.04
N VAL A 87 -3.04 -0.19 -0.87
CA VAL A 87 -1.97 -0.43 -1.85
C VAL A 87 -1.72 -1.92 -2.06
N ASN A 88 -1.71 -2.71 -0.98
CA ASN A 88 -1.52 -4.16 -1.06
C ASN A 88 -2.71 -4.86 -1.75
N GLU A 89 -3.95 -4.47 -1.43
CA GLU A 89 -5.15 -5.04 -2.06
C GLU A 89 -5.18 -4.76 -3.57
N PHE A 90 -4.83 -3.55 -4.00
CA PHE A 90 -4.82 -3.21 -5.42
C PHE A 90 -3.66 -3.84 -6.20
N ARG A 91 -2.54 -4.14 -5.53
CA ARG A 91 -1.48 -4.97 -6.10
C ARG A 91 -2.03 -6.35 -6.45
N HIS A 92 -2.66 -7.05 -5.50
CA HIS A 92 -3.23 -8.37 -5.77
C HIS A 92 -4.31 -8.32 -6.85
N ALA A 93 -5.16 -7.29 -6.83
CA ALA A 93 -6.14 -7.09 -7.87
C ALA A 93 -5.50 -6.87 -9.26
N SER A 94 -4.28 -6.35 -9.34
CA SER A 94 -3.53 -6.16 -10.59
C SER A 94 -2.90 -7.43 -11.16
N GLU A 95 -2.71 -8.44 -10.31
CA GLU A 95 -2.16 -9.75 -10.68
C GLU A 95 -3.27 -10.77 -11.04
N ALA A 96 -4.55 -10.39 -10.93
CA ALA A 96 -5.69 -11.25 -11.26
C ALA A 96 -5.83 -11.47 -12.79
N ASP A 97 -6.46 -12.57 -13.18
CA ASP A 97 -6.76 -12.83 -14.60
C ASP A 97 -7.84 -11.85 -15.13
N GLY A 98 -7.70 -11.43 -16.39
CA GLY A 98 -8.70 -10.59 -17.08
C GLY A 98 -8.58 -9.09 -16.84
N VAL A 99 -7.56 -8.63 -16.11
CA VAL A 99 -7.34 -7.20 -15.86
C VAL A 99 -6.23 -6.63 -16.73
N GLY A 100 -6.65 -5.90 -17.75
CA GLY A 100 -5.76 -5.20 -18.68
C GLY A 100 -5.40 -3.77 -18.26
N ILE A 101 -4.69 -3.10 -19.17
CA ILE A 101 -4.20 -1.73 -19.03
C ILE A 101 -5.29 -0.70 -18.65
N ALA A 102 -6.53 -0.97 -19.03
CA ALA A 102 -7.69 -0.12 -18.76
C ALA A 102 -7.98 0.06 -17.25
N TYR A 103 -7.54 -0.84 -16.38
CA TYR A 103 -7.81 -0.73 -14.94
C TYR A 103 -6.69 -0.05 -14.15
N VAL A 104 -5.57 0.30 -14.78
CA VAL A 104 -4.40 0.86 -14.07
C VAL A 104 -4.74 2.18 -13.40
N VAL A 105 -5.27 3.15 -14.14
CA VAL A 105 -5.62 4.49 -13.60
C VAL A 105 -6.70 4.36 -12.54
N ASN A 106 -7.75 3.60 -12.81
CA ASN A 106 -8.83 3.39 -11.88
C ASN A 106 -8.34 2.89 -10.51
N ARG A 107 -7.42 1.92 -10.49
CA ARG A 107 -6.85 1.39 -9.23
C ARG A 107 -6.09 2.44 -8.44
N TRP A 108 -5.26 3.24 -9.12
CA TRP A 108 -4.59 4.37 -8.46
C TRP A 108 -5.61 5.31 -7.82
N LEU A 109 -6.66 5.68 -8.54
CA LEU A 109 -7.71 6.56 -8.03
C LEU A 109 -8.49 5.92 -6.87
N GLN A 110 -8.68 4.60 -6.87
CA GLN A 110 -9.29 3.90 -5.73
C GLN A 110 -8.40 3.92 -4.47
N VAL A 111 -7.07 3.76 -4.61
CA VAL A 111 -6.14 3.97 -3.48
C VAL A 111 -6.32 5.38 -2.91
N LYS A 112 -6.28 6.39 -3.79
CA LYS A 112 -6.44 7.79 -3.37
C LYS A 112 -7.77 8.03 -2.67
N ARG A 113 -8.86 7.47 -3.18
CA ARG A 113 -10.19 7.57 -2.55
C ARG A 113 -10.19 6.95 -1.15
N LYS A 114 -9.57 5.78 -0.97
CA LYS A 114 -9.47 5.15 0.35
C LYS A 114 -8.67 5.99 1.35
N TRP A 115 -7.59 6.62 0.92
CA TRP A 115 -6.86 7.56 1.77
C TRP A 115 -7.64 8.84 2.06
N ALA A 116 -8.38 9.38 1.08
CA ALA A 116 -9.27 10.50 1.30
C ALA A 116 -10.35 10.17 2.35
N GLU A 117 -11.00 8.99 2.25
CA GLU A 117 -11.96 8.50 3.26
C GLU A 117 -11.32 8.43 4.66
N MET A 118 -10.07 7.96 4.78
CA MET A 118 -9.35 7.92 6.05
C MET A 118 -9.03 9.31 6.62
N ARG A 119 -8.64 10.26 5.75
CA ARG A 119 -8.33 11.65 6.10
C ARG A 119 -9.59 12.40 6.52
N GLU A 120 -10.68 12.28 5.78
CA GLU A 120 -11.97 12.91 6.08
C GLU A 120 -12.55 12.41 7.40
N ALA A 121 -12.34 11.13 7.72
CA ALA A 121 -12.76 10.53 8.98
C ALA A 121 -11.77 10.76 10.14
N ASP A 122 -10.68 11.53 9.93
CA ASP A 122 -9.61 11.80 10.92
C ASP A 122 -9.10 10.54 11.63
N GLN A 123 -9.02 9.41 10.90
CA GLN A 123 -8.66 8.11 11.51
C GLN A 123 -7.21 8.07 11.98
N PHE A 124 -6.33 8.80 11.31
CA PHE A 124 -4.89 8.80 11.55
C PHE A 124 -4.33 10.23 11.47
N PRO A 125 -4.43 11.03 12.56
CA PRO A 125 -4.08 12.46 12.54
C PRO A 125 -2.58 12.72 12.38
N ASP A 126 -1.74 11.79 12.85
CA ASP A 126 -0.28 11.91 12.77
C ASP A 126 0.29 11.56 11.39
N ILE A 127 -0.56 11.14 10.45
CA ILE A 127 -0.11 10.81 9.11
C ILE A 127 0.10 12.09 8.29
N PRO A 128 1.28 12.28 7.69
CA PRO A 128 1.53 13.41 6.81
C PRO A 128 0.85 13.18 5.46
N TRP A 129 -0.47 13.37 5.42
CA TRP A 129 -1.29 13.09 4.24
C TRP A 129 -0.84 13.88 3.01
N ASP A 130 -0.37 15.11 3.19
CA ASP A 130 0.10 15.96 2.10
C ASP A 130 1.39 15.40 1.46
N ASP A 131 2.31 14.83 2.26
CA ASP A 131 3.50 14.14 1.75
C ASP A 131 3.11 12.86 1.00
N ILE A 132 2.14 12.10 1.54
CA ILE A 132 1.61 10.91 0.88
C ILE A 132 0.98 11.27 -0.46
N ASP A 133 0.19 12.35 -0.53
CA ASP A 133 -0.45 12.83 -1.75
C ASP A 133 0.59 13.30 -2.78
N ALA A 134 1.66 13.97 -2.35
CA ALA A 134 2.76 14.38 -3.21
C ALA A 134 3.50 13.16 -3.80
N ILE A 135 3.84 12.17 -2.96
CA ILE A 135 4.46 10.91 -3.39
C ILE A 135 3.52 10.16 -4.35
N PHE A 136 2.24 10.07 -4.01
CA PHE A 136 1.23 9.45 -4.85
C PHE A 136 1.19 10.08 -6.24
N LYS A 137 1.11 11.41 -6.31
CA LYS A 137 1.08 12.15 -7.58
C LYS A 137 2.34 11.87 -8.40
N ALA A 138 3.52 12.00 -7.79
CA ALA A 138 4.79 11.72 -8.46
C ALA A 138 4.88 10.28 -8.99
N ARG A 139 4.35 9.31 -8.25
CA ARG A 139 4.30 7.90 -8.68
C ARG A 139 3.30 7.68 -9.80
N LEU A 140 2.09 8.21 -9.67
CA LEU A 140 1.04 8.13 -10.69
C LEU A 140 1.54 8.71 -12.02
N ASP A 141 2.13 9.90 -12.00
CA ASP A 141 2.62 10.58 -13.20
C ASP A 141 3.81 9.83 -13.83
N LYS A 142 4.67 9.18 -13.02
CA LYS A 142 5.79 8.37 -13.53
C LYS A 142 5.37 7.02 -14.10
N GLN A 143 4.28 6.44 -13.59
CA GLN A 143 3.89 5.05 -13.87
C GLN A 143 2.65 4.93 -14.75
N THR A 144 2.04 6.05 -15.13
CA THR A 144 0.93 6.07 -16.09
C THR A 144 1.25 6.94 -17.28
N TYR A 145 0.74 6.52 -18.43
CA TYR A 145 0.87 7.20 -19.71
C TYR A 145 -0.52 7.45 -20.29
N ASP A 146 -0.64 8.32 -21.29
CA ASP A 146 -1.94 8.69 -21.86
C ASP A 146 -2.76 7.47 -22.33
N MET A 147 -2.11 6.42 -22.86
CA MET A 147 -2.77 5.16 -23.20
C MET A 147 -3.53 4.51 -22.02
N HIS A 148 -3.03 4.66 -20.79
CA HIS A 148 -3.70 4.13 -19.59
C HIS A 148 -4.96 4.92 -19.25
N TRP A 149 -4.90 6.26 -19.41
CA TRP A 149 -6.03 7.15 -19.17
C TRP A 149 -7.12 6.98 -20.22
N ILE A 150 -6.72 6.84 -21.49
CA ILE A 150 -7.63 6.56 -22.60
C ILE A 150 -8.28 5.17 -22.43
N ALA A 151 -7.48 4.14 -22.12
CA ALA A 151 -8.01 2.80 -21.91
C ALA A 151 -9.01 2.75 -20.74
N ASP A 152 -8.75 3.49 -19.66
CA ASP A 152 -9.70 3.60 -18.53
C ASP A 152 -10.99 4.32 -18.94
N ALA A 153 -10.89 5.37 -19.76
CA ALA A 153 -12.07 6.09 -20.25
C ALA A 153 -12.92 5.27 -21.22
N LEU A 154 -12.31 4.38 -22.00
CA LEU A 154 -12.96 3.54 -23.01
C LEU A 154 -13.51 2.22 -22.47
N ARG A 155 -13.50 1.98 -21.15
CA ARG A 155 -14.10 0.76 -20.61
C ARG A 155 -15.61 0.76 -20.83
N PRO A 156 -16.23 -0.42 -21.04
CA PRO A 156 -17.67 -0.52 -21.25
C PRO A 156 -18.51 0.13 -20.14
N ASP A 157 -18.04 0.07 -18.89
CA ASP A 157 -18.73 0.62 -17.72
C ASP A 157 -18.48 2.12 -17.48
N THR A 158 -17.54 2.72 -18.23
CA THR A 158 -17.24 4.16 -18.21
C THR A 158 -17.73 4.88 -19.47
N THR A 159 -18.30 4.15 -20.44
CA THR A 159 -18.92 4.71 -21.65
C THR A 159 -20.44 4.79 -21.50
N GLY A 160 -21.07 5.86 -22.01
CA GLY A 160 -22.53 6.04 -22.04
C GLY A 160 -23.09 7.04 -21.01
N SER A 161 -24.41 7.23 -21.02
CA SER A 161 -25.12 8.24 -20.19
C SER A 161 -25.02 8.01 -18.67
N ASN A 162 -24.72 6.78 -18.24
CA ASN A 162 -24.51 6.39 -16.84
C ASN A 162 -23.03 6.20 -16.49
N SER A 163 -22.12 6.87 -17.22
CA SER A 163 -20.68 6.77 -17.03
C SER A 163 -20.28 7.02 -15.57
N LYS A 164 -19.48 6.11 -15.02
CA LYS A 164 -18.80 6.28 -13.72
C LYS A 164 -17.40 6.87 -13.87
N LEU A 165 -17.09 7.46 -15.01
CA LEU A 165 -15.77 8.01 -15.29
C LEU A 165 -15.53 9.25 -14.41
N PRO A 166 -14.44 9.30 -13.63
CA PRO A 166 -14.12 10.50 -12.87
C PRO A 166 -13.93 11.72 -13.79
N PRO A 167 -14.45 12.92 -13.44
CA PRO A 167 -14.30 14.12 -14.26
C PRO A 167 -12.84 14.47 -14.59
N SER A 168 -11.92 14.19 -13.67
CA SER A 168 -10.48 14.39 -13.88
C SER A 168 -9.89 13.50 -14.97
N VAL A 169 -10.36 12.25 -15.09
CA VAL A 169 -9.94 11.33 -16.17
C VAL A 169 -10.48 11.83 -17.50
N PHE A 170 -11.76 12.20 -17.54
CA PHE A 170 -12.40 12.72 -18.75
C PHE A 170 -11.70 13.98 -19.28
N ALA A 171 -11.44 14.96 -18.43
CA ALA A 171 -10.75 16.20 -18.81
C ALA A 171 -9.35 15.93 -19.39
N ARG A 172 -8.59 15.01 -18.78
CA ARG A 172 -7.26 14.63 -19.26
C ARG A 172 -7.30 13.95 -20.64
N VAL A 173 -8.26 13.07 -20.86
CA VAL A 173 -8.45 12.38 -22.14
C VAL A 173 -8.89 13.35 -23.23
N GLN A 174 -9.80 14.28 -22.92
CA GLN A 174 -10.20 15.34 -23.86
C GLN A 174 -9.02 16.24 -24.24
N GLU A 175 -8.21 16.67 -23.26
CA GLU A 175 -6.99 17.46 -23.50
C GLU A 175 -6.04 16.73 -24.45
N TYR A 176 -5.84 15.43 -24.25
CA TYR A 176 -4.99 14.60 -25.11
C TYR A 176 -5.53 14.57 -26.56
N PHE A 177 -6.80 14.21 -26.75
CA PHE A 177 -7.38 14.15 -28.09
C PHE A 177 -7.35 15.51 -28.80
N ARG A 178 -7.60 16.60 -28.08
CA ARG A 178 -7.52 17.96 -28.63
C ARG A 178 -6.10 18.32 -29.10
N LYS A 179 -5.05 17.84 -28.43
CA LYS A 179 -3.65 18.04 -28.87
C LYS A 179 -3.36 17.27 -30.15
N GLN A 180 -3.75 16.00 -30.21
CA GLN A 180 -3.55 15.15 -31.39
C GLN A 180 -4.31 15.68 -32.62
N LEU A 181 -5.55 16.14 -32.45
CA LEU A 181 -6.36 16.73 -33.53
C LEU A 181 -5.83 18.08 -34.03
N LYS A 182 -5.08 18.82 -33.21
CA LYS A 182 -4.40 20.05 -33.65
C LYS A 182 -3.17 19.72 -34.49
N ASP A 183 -2.45 18.65 -34.14
CA ASP A 183 -1.32 18.15 -34.92
C ASP A 183 -1.75 17.51 -36.26
N GLU A 184 -2.96 16.95 -36.38
CA GLU A 184 -3.47 16.43 -37.67
C GLU A 184 -3.59 17.51 -38.76
N ASN A 185 -3.91 18.76 -38.40
CA ASN A 185 -3.88 19.88 -39.35
C ASN A 185 -2.45 20.20 -39.85
N GLU A 186 -1.43 19.87 -39.06
CA GLU A 186 -0.01 19.94 -39.46
C GLU A 186 0.42 18.70 -40.25
N TYR A 187 -0.04 17.51 -39.88
CA TYR A 187 0.25 16.25 -40.58
C TYR A 187 -0.33 16.24 -42.00
N HIS A 188 -1.56 16.72 -42.18
CA HIS A 188 -2.17 16.89 -43.50
C HIS A 188 -1.51 18.00 -44.34
N ARG A 189 -0.85 18.99 -43.73
CA ARG A 189 -0.03 20.01 -44.42
C ARG A 189 1.38 19.53 -44.76
N ALA A 190 1.95 18.62 -43.98
CA ALA A 190 3.27 18.06 -44.23
C ALA A 190 3.28 16.99 -45.36
N LEU A 191 2.09 16.48 -45.71
CA LEU A 191 1.87 15.51 -46.80
C LEU A 191 1.33 16.14 -48.10
N SER A 192 1.12 17.47 -48.13
CA SER A 192 0.70 18.25 -49.30
C SER A 192 1.87 19.07 -49.85
#